data_AF-A0A3D3GH55-F1
#
_entry.id   AF-A0A3D3GH55-F1
#
_cell.length_a   1.000
_cell.length_b   1.000
_cell.length_c   1.000
_cell.angle_alpha   90.00
_cell.angle_beta   90.00
_cell.angle_gamma   90.00
#
_symmetry.space_group_name_H-M   'P 1'
#
loop_
_entity.id
_entity.type
_entity.pdbx_description
1 polymer ?
#
loop_
_entity_poly.entity_id
_entity_poly.type
_entity_poly.pdbx_seq_one_letter_code
_entity_poly.pdbx_strand_id
1 'polypeptide(L)'
;MIFLNSLLVVWFFQIASVLATTPDSLEELANQDLLIRTVEKFEEVSQALSQNEADPCKQDTISSWVDTVPKLKSGQKLKADEVLFVTHASNYFNHSLSIKENLNKRIKEAKAKGIVVIYLVDTLVKRFISEYFLDHKPDYLLLSSGGDHQIKLRAKNLIFSGGFFEACAAETARDAFLNNDPKIPLRATYLTDSLYIRDGGKGGTPLKTELSGRTDQEILHFLERNYFIEGALGDQNWHTERYANFKNFTFKIFRDGREIGKFGRGRRSVEMNFVIESQP
;
A
#
# COMPACT_ATOMS: atom_id res chain seq x y z
N MET A 1 -16.58 -6.65 -12.09
CA MET A 1 -16.22 -7.17 -13.42
C MET A 1 -17.23 -6.81 -14.51
N ILE A 2 -18.55 -6.83 -14.23
CA ILE A 2 -19.58 -6.45 -15.23
C ILE A 2 -19.46 -4.98 -15.70
N PHE A 3 -19.03 -4.05 -14.83
CA PHE A 3 -18.94 -2.62 -15.15
C PHE A 3 -17.72 -2.18 -15.97
N LEU A 4 -16.58 -2.89 -15.89
CA LEU A 4 -15.41 -2.58 -16.74
C LEU A 4 -15.71 -2.94 -18.20
N ASN A 5 -16.41 -4.05 -18.41
CA ASN A 5 -16.81 -4.48 -19.75
C ASN A 5 -17.79 -3.50 -20.41
N SER A 6 -18.71 -2.88 -19.67
CA SER A 6 -19.67 -1.94 -20.26
C SER A 6 -19.04 -0.61 -20.70
N LEU A 7 -18.05 -0.08 -19.97
CA LEU A 7 -17.31 1.12 -20.39
C LEU A 7 -16.38 0.83 -21.57
N LEU A 8 -15.75 -0.35 -21.60
CA LEU A 8 -14.91 -0.81 -22.70
C LEU A 8 -15.70 -0.99 -24.00
N VAL A 9 -16.91 -1.54 -23.92
CA VAL A 9 -17.79 -1.72 -25.08
C VAL A 9 -18.18 -0.37 -25.69
N VAL A 10 -18.54 0.63 -24.86
CA VAL A 10 -18.89 1.98 -25.35
C VAL A 10 -17.69 2.66 -26.03
N TRP A 11 -16.49 2.51 -25.46
CA TRP A 11 -15.26 3.08 -26.03
C TRP A 11 -14.88 2.41 -27.36
N PHE A 12 -15.04 1.08 -27.46
CA PHE A 12 -14.83 0.33 -28.70
C PHE A 12 -15.78 0.77 -29.81
N PHE A 13 -17.06 1.00 -29.51
CA PHE A 13 -18.01 1.47 -30.52
C PHE A 13 -17.70 2.89 -31.03
N GLN A 14 -17.22 3.77 -30.16
CA GLN A 14 -16.80 5.12 -30.57
C GLN A 14 -15.58 5.07 -31.50
N ILE A 15 -14.58 4.25 -31.18
CA ILE A 15 -13.40 4.06 -32.03
C ILE A 15 -13.77 3.42 -33.37
N ALA A 16 -14.60 2.38 -33.36
CA ALA A 16 -15.06 1.73 -34.59
C ALA A 16 -15.82 2.70 -35.52
N SER A 17 -16.59 3.65 -34.94
CA SER A 17 -17.29 4.66 -35.73
C SER A 17 -16.35 5.67 -36.41
N VAL A 18 -15.21 6.01 -35.78
CA VAL A 18 -14.19 6.91 -36.33
C VAL A 18 -13.33 6.21 -37.40
N LEU A 19 -13.13 4.90 -37.27
CA LEU A 19 -12.42 4.09 -38.28
C LEU A 19 -13.27 3.77 -39.51
N ALA A 20 -14.59 3.93 -39.44
CA ALA A 20 -15.50 3.66 -40.56
C ALA A 20 -15.62 4.81 -41.57
N THR A 21 -15.06 5.99 -41.27
CA THR A 21 -15.06 7.14 -42.18
C THR A 21 -13.80 7.16 -43.05
N THR A 22 -13.96 7.42 -44.36
CA THR A 22 -12.83 7.65 -45.26
C THR A 22 -12.12 8.96 -44.86
N PRO A 23 -10.81 8.95 -44.58
CA PRO A 23 -10.09 10.16 -44.25
C PRO A 23 -9.97 11.06 -45.48
N ASP A 24 -10.25 12.35 -45.30
CA ASP A 24 -10.22 13.36 -46.36
C ASP A 24 -8.86 14.09 -46.41
N SER A 25 -7.96 13.79 -45.46
CA SER A 25 -6.63 14.41 -45.36
C SER A 25 -5.53 13.47 -44.88
N LEU A 26 -4.27 13.83 -45.19
CA LEU A 26 -3.08 13.11 -44.71
C LEU A 26 -2.91 13.16 -43.18
N GLU A 27 -3.41 14.21 -42.53
CA GLU A 27 -3.39 14.34 -41.07
C GLU A 27 -4.39 13.37 -40.40
N GLU A 28 -5.57 13.18 -41.00
CA GLU A 28 -6.54 12.19 -40.55
C GLU A 28 -6.05 10.75 -40.72
N LEU A 29 -5.33 10.44 -41.80
CA LEU A 29 -4.66 9.15 -42.01
C LEU A 29 -3.64 8.85 -40.90
N ALA A 30 -2.80 9.83 -40.54
CA ALA A 30 -1.81 9.67 -39.48
C ALA A 30 -2.47 9.46 -38.10
N ASN A 31 -3.61 10.13 -37.85
CA ASN A 31 -4.38 9.95 -36.62
C ASN A 31 -5.10 8.59 -36.58
N GLN A 32 -5.60 8.07 -37.71
CA GLN A 32 -6.15 6.72 -37.81
C GLN A 32 -5.09 5.64 -37.54
N ASP A 33 -3.88 5.77 -38.10
CA ASP A 33 -2.76 4.85 -37.83
C ASP A 33 -2.37 4.81 -36.35
N LEU A 34 -2.34 5.97 -35.68
CA LEU A 34 -2.08 6.05 -34.24
C LEU A 34 -3.17 5.37 -33.41
N LEU A 35 -4.43 5.53 -33.83
CA LEU A 35 -5.58 4.90 -33.19
C LEU A 35 -5.54 3.37 -33.33
N ILE A 36 -5.23 2.87 -34.53
CA ILE A 36 -5.09 1.43 -34.82
C ILE A 36 -4.00 0.82 -33.94
N ARG A 37 -2.80 1.42 -33.90
CA ARG A 37 -1.71 0.94 -33.04
C ARG A 37 -2.06 0.94 -31.55
N THR A 38 -2.90 1.89 -31.11
CA THR A 38 -3.37 1.96 -29.73
C THR A 38 -4.35 0.83 -29.41
N VAL A 39 -5.23 0.49 -30.36
CA VAL A 39 -6.16 -0.64 -30.23
C VAL A 39 -5.43 -1.97 -30.26
N GLU A 40 -4.50 -2.17 -31.19
CA GLU A 40 -3.68 -3.40 -31.28
C GLU A 40 -2.91 -3.64 -29.98
N LYS A 41 -2.26 -2.59 -29.43
CA LYS A 41 -1.55 -2.68 -28.16
C LYS A 41 -2.50 -2.94 -26.98
N PHE A 42 -3.74 -2.47 -27.04
CA PHE A 42 -4.75 -2.77 -26.04
C PHE A 42 -5.23 -4.22 -26.12
N GLU A 43 -5.42 -4.77 -27.33
CA GLU A 43 -5.76 -6.18 -27.54
C GLU A 43 -4.63 -7.10 -27.08
N GLU A 44 -3.37 -6.76 -27.35
CA GLU A 44 -2.21 -7.49 -26.84
C GLU A 44 -2.18 -7.50 -25.31
N VAL A 45 -2.44 -6.36 -24.66
CA VAL A 45 -2.52 -6.27 -23.19
C VAL A 45 -3.71 -7.06 -22.65
N SER A 46 -4.86 -7.00 -23.31
CA SER A 46 -6.06 -7.76 -22.94
C SER A 46 -5.86 -9.27 -23.10
N GLN A 47 -5.20 -9.71 -24.17
CA GLN A 47 -4.80 -11.11 -24.38
C GLN A 47 -3.74 -11.57 -23.39
N ALA A 48 -2.76 -10.73 -23.06
CA ALA A 48 -1.76 -11.04 -22.04
C ALA A 48 -2.38 -11.14 -20.64
N LEU A 49 -3.45 -10.37 -20.37
CA LEU A 49 -4.22 -10.45 -19.13
C LEU A 49 -5.14 -11.68 -19.10
N SER A 50 -5.75 -12.06 -20.23
CA SER A 50 -6.60 -13.26 -20.32
C SER A 50 -5.80 -14.57 -20.38
N GLN A 51 -4.58 -14.56 -20.91
CA GLN A 51 -3.66 -15.69 -20.85
C GLN A 51 -2.95 -15.82 -19.49
N ASN A 52 -2.93 -14.75 -18.69
CA ASN A 52 -2.57 -14.79 -17.27
C ASN A 52 -3.75 -15.14 -16.35
N GLU A 53 -4.97 -15.35 -16.88
CA GLU A 53 -6.00 -16.08 -16.16
C GLU A 53 -5.55 -17.56 -16.11
N ALA A 54 -4.82 -17.83 -15.03
CA ALA A 54 -4.12 -19.06 -14.74
C ALA A 54 -4.91 -20.34 -15.05
N ASP A 55 -4.15 -21.36 -15.43
CA ASP A 55 -4.49 -22.79 -15.37
C ASP A 55 -5.51 -23.08 -14.23
N PRO A 56 -6.76 -23.42 -14.56
CA PRO A 56 -7.81 -23.68 -13.58
C PRO A 56 -7.50 -24.89 -12.69
N CYS A 57 -6.42 -25.64 -12.95
CA CYS A 57 -5.96 -26.75 -12.12
C CYS A 57 -5.04 -26.35 -10.95
N LYS A 58 -4.67 -25.06 -10.79
CA LYS A 58 -4.00 -24.53 -9.58
C LYS A 58 -4.90 -23.61 -8.77
N GLN A 59 -6.18 -24.00 -8.63
CA GLN A 59 -7.07 -23.45 -7.62
C GLN A 59 -6.71 -23.98 -6.22
N ASP A 60 -5.44 -23.82 -5.82
CA ASP A 60 -5.06 -24.11 -4.45
C ASP A 60 -5.83 -23.15 -3.55
N THR A 61 -6.68 -23.77 -2.75
CA THR A 61 -7.64 -23.18 -1.84
C THR A 61 -7.08 -21.95 -1.14
N ILE A 62 -7.85 -20.86 -1.14
CA ILE A 62 -7.72 -19.77 -0.17
C ILE A 62 -7.39 -20.42 1.17
N SER A 63 -6.18 -20.15 1.65
CA SER A 63 -5.60 -20.92 2.75
C SER A 63 -6.52 -20.89 3.96
N SER A 64 -6.88 -22.08 4.43
CA SER A 64 -7.75 -22.35 5.59
C SER A 64 -7.45 -21.50 6.83
N TRP A 65 -6.24 -20.94 6.95
CA TRP A 65 -5.88 -20.09 8.08
C TRP A 65 -6.63 -18.75 8.14
N VAL A 66 -7.02 -18.15 7.01
CA VAL A 66 -7.69 -16.83 6.98
C VAL A 66 -8.99 -16.86 7.78
N ASP A 67 -9.70 -17.99 7.75
CA ASP A 67 -10.94 -18.16 8.50
C ASP A 67 -10.73 -18.56 9.96
N THR A 68 -9.53 -19.03 10.31
CA THR A 68 -9.15 -19.35 11.71
C THR A 68 -8.58 -18.15 12.46
N VAL A 69 -8.13 -17.11 11.76
CA VAL A 69 -7.54 -15.92 12.41
C VAL A 69 -8.64 -14.98 12.93
N PRO A 70 -8.48 -14.43 14.15
CA PRO A 70 -9.37 -13.40 14.67
C PRO A 70 -9.49 -12.19 13.73
N LYS A 71 -10.71 -11.89 13.29
CA LYS A 71 -10.99 -10.74 12.42
C LYS A 71 -11.28 -9.50 13.27
N LEU A 72 -10.51 -8.41 13.07
CA LEU A 72 -10.80 -7.12 13.70
C LEU A 72 -11.97 -6.44 12.98
N LYS A 73 -12.91 -5.92 13.75
CA LYS A 73 -14.06 -5.18 13.25
C LYS A 73 -13.80 -3.67 13.31
N SER A 74 -14.50 -2.92 12.45
CA SER A 74 -14.55 -1.46 12.57
C SER A 74 -14.99 -1.04 13.98
N GLY A 75 -14.36 0.00 14.54
CA GLY A 75 -14.65 0.54 15.86
C GLY A 75 -14.18 -0.32 17.04
N GLN A 76 -13.66 -1.53 16.79
CA GLN A 76 -13.16 -2.40 17.84
C GLN A 76 -12.01 -1.73 18.58
N LYS A 77 -12.02 -1.84 19.91
CA LYS A 77 -10.95 -1.33 20.77
C LYS A 77 -9.84 -2.38 20.88
N LEU A 78 -8.61 -1.97 20.66
CA LEU A 78 -7.43 -2.80 20.84
C LEU A 78 -6.42 -2.07 21.76
N LYS A 79 -6.01 -2.76 22.82
CA LYS A 79 -5.00 -2.27 23.77
C LYS A 79 -3.78 -3.17 23.70
N ALA A 80 -2.64 -2.60 23.33
CA ALA A 80 -1.34 -3.25 23.27
C ALA A 80 -0.27 -2.17 23.47
N ASP A 81 0.87 -2.49 24.09
CA ASP A 81 1.95 -1.49 24.18
C ASP A 81 2.56 -1.20 22.79
N GLU A 82 2.74 -2.26 21.99
CA GLU A 82 3.32 -2.22 20.66
C GLU A 82 2.45 -2.97 19.64
N VAL A 83 2.32 -2.43 18.43
CA VAL A 83 1.59 -3.04 17.32
C VAL A 83 2.42 -2.98 16.05
N LEU A 84 2.59 -4.13 15.38
CA LEU A 84 3.12 -4.23 14.03
C LEU A 84 1.96 -4.32 13.02
N PHE A 85 1.84 -3.32 12.17
CA PHE A 85 0.99 -3.34 11.00
C PHE A 85 1.74 -3.90 9.79
N VAL A 86 1.12 -4.88 9.15
CA VAL A 86 1.59 -5.43 7.88
C VAL A 86 0.55 -5.13 6.82
N THR A 87 0.79 -4.09 6.02
CA THR A 87 -0.20 -3.59 5.07
C THR A 87 -0.04 -4.23 3.70
N HIS A 88 -1.08 -4.94 3.25
CA HIS A 88 -1.27 -5.43 1.88
C HIS A 88 -0.08 -6.20 1.28
N ALA A 89 0.77 -6.78 2.12
CA ALA A 89 1.93 -7.50 1.65
C ALA A 89 1.47 -8.78 0.95
N SER A 90 1.61 -8.80 -0.38
CA SER A 90 1.12 -9.86 -1.26
C SER A 90 1.93 -9.88 -2.54
N ASN A 91 1.95 -11.02 -3.22
CA ASN A 91 2.57 -11.15 -4.54
C ASN A 91 1.83 -10.33 -5.60
N TYR A 92 0.58 -9.95 -5.37
CA TYR A 92 -0.20 -9.08 -6.25
C TYR A 92 0.32 -7.64 -6.25
N PHE A 93 0.69 -7.09 -5.09
CA PHE A 93 1.20 -5.72 -5.01
C PHE A 93 2.74 -5.65 -5.04
N ASN A 94 3.41 -6.72 -4.62
CA ASN A 94 4.87 -6.88 -4.68
C ASN A 94 5.23 -8.14 -5.47
N HIS A 95 5.08 -8.08 -6.80
CA HIS A 95 5.40 -9.19 -7.69
C HIS A 95 6.86 -9.63 -7.63
N SER A 96 7.78 -8.71 -7.32
CA SER A 96 9.21 -9.02 -7.22
C SER A 96 9.57 -9.80 -5.95
N LEU A 97 8.64 -9.87 -4.99
CA LEU A 97 8.84 -10.40 -3.64
C LEU A 97 10.02 -9.72 -2.90
N SER A 98 10.40 -8.49 -3.30
CA SER A 98 11.64 -7.83 -2.91
C SER A 98 11.82 -7.62 -1.40
N ILE A 99 10.72 -7.58 -0.64
CA ILE A 99 10.74 -7.44 0.81
C ILE A 99 10.30 -8.71 1.56
N LYS A 100 9.95 -9.80 0.86
CA LYS A 100 9.30 -10.98 1.46
C LYS A 100 10.12 -11.57 2.60
N GLU A 101 11.42 -11.79 2.37
CA GLU A 101 12.32 -12.38 3.36
C GLU A 101 12.48 -11.48 4.60
N ASN A 102 12.72 -10.19 4.39
CA ASN A 102 12.84 -9.21 5.47
C ASN A 102 11.53 -9.11 6.26
N LEU A 103 10.39 -9.00 5.59
CA LEU A 103 9.08 -8.94 6.23
C LEU A 103 8.82 -10.18 7.11
N ASN A 104 9.07 -11.38 6.60
CA ASN A 104 8.90 -12.61 7.37
C ASN A 104 9.82 -12.63 8.60
N LYS A 105 11.06 -12.18 8.45
CA LYS A 105 12.00 -12.00 9.57
C LYS A 105 11.42 -11.02 10.61
N ARG A 106 10.91 -9.85 10.19
CA ARG A 106 10.33 -8.84 11.09
C ARG A 106 9.09 -9.33 11.83
N ILE A 107 8.22 -10.09 11.16
CA ILE A 107 7.05 -10.72 11.79
C ILE A 107 7.49 -11.70 12.88
N LYS A 108 8.47 -12.57 12.58
CA LYS A 108 9.00 -13.54 13.55
C LYS A 108 9.63 -12.85 14.76
N GLU A 109 10.43 -11.80 14.53
CA GLU A 109 11.02 -10.98 15.58
C GLU A 109 9.97 -10.29 16.45
N ALA A 110 8.91 -9.74 15.84
CA ALA A 110 7.81 -9.10 16.54
C ALA A 110 7.08 -10.08 17.46
N LYS A 111 6.72 -11.26 16.95
CA LYS A 111 6.06 -12.31 17.74
C LYS A 111 6.93 -12.82 18.88
N ALA A 112 8.22 -13.02 18.64
CA ALA A 112 9.16 -13.42 19.68
C ALA A 112 9.24 -12.40 20.83
N LYS A 113 8.96 -11.12 20.56
CA LYS A 113 8.90 -10.03 21.54
C LYS A 113 7.50 -9.80 22.13
N GLY A 114 6.48 -10.58 21.73
CA GLY A 114 5.10 -10.39 22.16
C GLY A 114 4.42 -9.14 21.58
N ILE A 115 4.94 -8.60 20.47
CA ILE A 115 4.32 -7.48 19.75
C ILE A 115 3.10 -7.99 19.00
N VAL A 116 1.96 -7.28 19.11
CA VAL A 116 0.72 -7.65 18.40
C VAL A 116 0.89 -7.40 16.91
N VAL A 117 0.67 -8.42 16.09
CA VAL A 117 0.79 -8.37 14.64
C VAL A 117 -0.60 -8.33 13.99
N ILE A 118 -0.87 -7.26 13.25
CA ILE A 118 -2.12 -7.07 12.50
C ILE A 118 -1.81 -7.09 11.01
N TYR A 119 -2.42 -8.03 10.29
CA TYR A 119 -2.36 -8.06 8.83
C TYR A 119 -3.54 -7.27 8.26
N LEU A 120 -3.25 -6.25 7.46
CA LEU A 120 -4.24 -5.62 6.61
C LEU A 120 -4.21 -6.33 5.26
N VAL A 121 -5.34 -6.90 4.91
CA VAL A 121 -5.53 -7.75 3.75
C VAL A 121 -6.47 -7.05 2.79
N ASP A 122 -6.01 -6.93 1.54
CA ASP A 122 -6.82 -6.34 0.50
C ASP A 122 -8.09 -7.16 0.21
N THR A 123 -9.24 -6.49 0.20
CA THR A 123 -10.54 -7.14 -0.04
C THR A 123 -10.71 -7.75 -1.42
N LEU A 124 -10.02 -7.21 -2.44
CA LEU A 124 -10.00 -7.72 -3.81
C LEU A 124 -9.06 -8.93 -3.93
N VAL A 125 -7.98 -8.91 -3.15
CA VAL A 125 -6.84 -9.81 -3.27
C VAL A 125 -6.93 -10.96 -2.25
N LYS A 126 -8.10 -11.20 -1.63
CA LYS A 126 -8.28 -12.24 -0.58
C LYS A 126 -7.72 -13.62 -0.96
N ARG A 127 -7.64 -13.92 -2.26
CA ARG A 127 -7.12 -15.18 -2.80
C ARG A 127 -5.60 -15.26 -2.88
N PHE A 128 -4.87 -14.15 -2.90
CA PHE A 128 -3.42 -14.13 -3.15
C PHE A 128 -2.55 -13.95 -1.90
N ILE A 129 -3.15 -13.98 -0.71
CA ILE A 129 -2.45 -13.80 0.57
C ILE A 129 -1.63 -15.06 0.93
N SER A 130 -2.12 -16.24 0.53
CA SER A 130 -1.67 -17.56 1.03
C SER A 130 -0.25 -17.95 0.65
N GLU A 131 0.40 -17.23 -0.26
CA GLU A 131 1.74 -17.59 -0.75
C GLU A 131 2.82 -16.55 -0.38
N TYR A 132 2.40 -15.36 0.07
CA TYR A 132 3.34 -14.28 0.35
C TYR A 132 3.98 -14.40 1.73
N PHE A 133 3.20 -14.81 2.73
CA PHE A 133 3.68 -14.95 4.10
C PHE A 133 4.21 -16.36 4.33
N LEU A 134 5.37 -16.47 4.98
CA LEU A 134 5.78 -17.75 5.56
C LEU A 134 5.03 -18.01 6.88
N ASP A 135 4.57 -16.94 7.54
CA ASP A 135 3.83 -16.99 8.78
C ASP A 135 2.34 -16.65 8.56
N HIS A 136 1.55 -17.72 8.50
CA HIS A 136 0.11 -17.75 8.29
C HIS A 136 -0.73 -17.58 9.57
N LYS A 137 -0.13 -17.02 10.64
CA LYS A 137 -0.80 -16.92 11.95
C LYS A 137 -0.71 -15.52 12.56
N PRO A 138 -1.11 -14.44 11.89
CA PRO A 138 -1.18 -13.14 12.55
C PRO A 138 -2.11 -13.19 13.78
N ASP A 139 -1.90 -12.30 14.75
CA ASP A 139 -2.80 -12.19 15.90
C ASP A 139 -4.18 -11.73 15.45
N TYR A 140 -4.19 -10.83 14.46
CA TYR A 140 -5.41 -10.29 13.88
C TYR A 140 -5.31 -10.13 12.37
N LEU A 141 -6.44 -10.33 11.71
CA LEU A 141 -6.65 -9.97 10.32
C LEU A 141 -7.68 -8.86 10.21
N LEU A 142 -7.37 -7.87 9.39
CA LEU A 142 -8.28 -6.80 9.03
C LEU A 142 -8.42 -6.77 7.51
N LEU A 143 -9.66 -6.78 7.04
CA LEU A 143 -9.95 -6.58 5.63
C LEU A 143 -10.02 -5.08 5.34
N SER A 144 -9.25 -4.61 4.38
CA SER A 144 -9.13 -3.20 4.01
C SER A 144 -8.90 -3.08 2.51
N SER A 145 -9.51 -2.13 1.79
CA SER A 145 -9.27 -2.00 0.34
C SER A 145 -8.12 -1.03 0.03
N GLY A 146 -7.80 -0.13 0.94
CA GLY A 146 -6.78 0.90 0.75
C GLY A 146 -5.71 0.93 1.82
N GLY A 147 -5.68 -0.02 2.75
CA GLY A 147 -4.91 0.08 3.99
C GLY A 147 -5.61 0.91 5.07
N ASP A 148 -6.82 1.39 4.80
CA ASP A 148 -7.68 2.12 5.73
C ASP A 148 -8.29 1.23 6.82
N HIS A 149 -8.54 1.82 7.99
CA HIS A 149 -9.16 1.13 9.12
C HIS A 149 -9.83 2.06 10.13
N GLN A 150 -10.67 1.48 11.00
CA GLN A 150 -11.38 2.21 12.05
C GLN A 150 -11.16 1.61 13.46
N ILE A 151 -10.16 0.74 13.61
CA ILE A 151 -9.76 0.16 14.91
C ILE A 151 -9.37 1.30 15.86
N LYS A 152 -9.94 1.31 17.06
CA LYS A 152 -9.59 2.27 18.13
C LYS A 152 -8.42 1.72 18.93
N LEU A 153 -7.26 2.34 18.75
CA LEU A 153 -6.00 1.86 19.32
C LEU A 153 -5.69 2.54 20.64
N ARG A 154 -5.03 1.81 21.54
CA ARG A 154 -4.37 2.34 22.71
C ARG A 154 -2.97 1.75 22.79
N ALA A 155 -2.06 2.25 21.95
CA ALA A 155 -0.68 1.81 21.81
C ALA A 155 0.33 2.96 21.89
N LYS A 156 1.53 2.65 22.38
CA LYS A 156 2.65 3.60 22.50
C LYS A 156 3.54 3.56 21.26
N ASN A 157 3.86 2.34 20.81
CA ASN A 157 4.72 2.12 19.65
C ASN A 157 3.90 1.45 18.53
N LEU A 158 3.92 2.08 17.36
CA LEU A 158 3.36 1.54 16.14
C LEU A 158 4.51 1.23 15.19
N ILE A 159 4.50 0.06 14.57
CA ILE A 159 5.52 -0.39 13.64
C ILE A 159 4.83 -0.65 12.31
N PHE A 160 5.40 -0.18 11.21
CA PHE A 160 4.81 -0.27 9.88
C PHE A 160 5.71 -1.06 8.93
N SER A 161 5.07 -1.96 8.20
CA SER A 161 5.67 -2.87 7.23
C SER A 161 4.66 -3.20 6.11
N GLY A 162 5.12 -3.77 5.00
CA GLY A 162 4.28 -4.02 3.82
C GLY A 162 4.29 -2.84 2.84
N GLY A 163 3.17 -2.51 2.20
CA GLY A 163 3.14 -1.41 1.26
C GLY A 163 1.84 -1.24 0.47
N PHE A 164 1.83 -0.35 -0.52
CA PHE A 164 2.95 0.56 -0.86
C PHE A 164 3.15 1.65 0.20
N PHE A 165 4.40 2.11 0.38
CA PHE A 165 4.75 3.11 1.39
C PHE A 165 3.97 4.41 1.19
N GLU A 166 3.91 4.94 -0.03
CA GLU A 166 3.27 6.23 -0.38
C GLU A 166 1.74 6.17 -0.45
N ALA A 167 1.16 4.98 -0.28
CA ALA A 167 -0.27 4.74 -0.45
C ALA A 167 -0.80 3.94 0.74
N CYS A 168 -1.00 2.64 0.58
CA CYS A 168 -1.73 1.84 1.56
C CYS A 168 -1.10 1.87 2.96
N ALA A 169 0.23 1.78 3.06
CA ALA A 169 0.90 1.84 4.36
C ALA A 169 0.80 3.24 4.99
N ALA A 170 0.84 4.30 4.19
CA ALA A 170 0.60 5.66 4.65
C ALA A 170 -0.84 5.85 5.15
N GLU A 171 -1.84 5.27 4.47
CA GLU A 171 -3.23 5.26 4.93
C GLU A 171 -3.41 4.49 6.24
N THR A 172 -2.77 3.32 6.37
CA THR A 172 -2.76 2.56 7.62
C THR A 172 -2.18 3.38 8.76
N ALA A 173 -1.05 4.04 8.54
CA ALA A 173 -0.43 4.89 9.54
C ALA A 173 -1.29 6.10 9.90
N ARG A 174 -1.89 6.77 8.91
CA ARG A 174 -2.84 7.87 9.15
C ARG A 174 -3.98 7.41 10.07
N ASP A 175 -4.64 6.32 9.73
CA ASP A 175 -5.78 5.82 10.49
C ASP A 175 -5.37 5.32 11.87
N ALA A 176 -4.17 4.74 12.00
CA ALA A 176 -3.61 4.38 13.29
C ALA A 176 -3.34 5.62 14.16
N PHE A 177 -2.80 6.70 13.58
CA PHE A 177 -2.55 7.95 14.31
C PHE A 177 -3.85 8.62 14.74
N LEU A 178 -4.82 8.74 13.84
CA LEU A 178 -6.12 9.35 14.12
C LEU A 178 -6.92 8.56 15.15
N ASN A 179 -6.91 7.22 15.06
CA ASN A 179 -7.70 6.36 15.94
C ASN A 179 -6.98 5.91 17.21
N ASN A 180 -5.70 6.23 17.40
CA ASN A 180 -5.00 5.97 18.65
C ASN A 180 -5.41 6.98 19.73
N ASP A 181 -5.46 6.54 20.99
CA ASP A 181 -5.76 7.37 22.15
C ASP A 181 -4.89 8.66 22.14
N PRO A 182 -5.49 9.87 22.08
CA PRO A 182 -4.75 11.12 21.98
C PRO A 182 -3.94 11.45 23.25
N LYS A 183 -4.20 10.76 24.36
CA LYS A 183 -3.46 10.93 25.62
C LYS A 183 -2.16 10.12 25.66
N ILE A 184 -1.92 9.25 24.67
CA ILE A 184 -0.71 8.42 24.63
C ILE A 184 0.33 9.05 23.69
N PRO A 185 1.55 9.32 24.18
CA PRO A 185 2.67 9.68 23.33
C PRO A 185 2.90 8.60 22.27
N LEU A 186 2.97 9.02 21.01
CA LEU A 186 3.00 8.08 19.89
C LEU A 186 4.36 8.04 19.22
N ARG A 187 4.91 6.83 19.11
CA ARG A 187 6.10 6.55 18.31
C ARG A 187 5.70 5.64 17.15
N ALA A 188 6.12 6.00 15.95
CA ALA A 188 5.93 5.25 14.73
C ALA A 188 7.29 4.82 14.20
N THR A 189 7.50 3.52 13.99
CA THR A 189 8.73 2.96 13.42
C THR A 189 8.44 2.41 12.05
N TYR A 190 9.13 2.91 11.04
CA TYR A 190 9.05 2.45 9.66
C TYR A 190 10.25 1.55 9.38
N LEU A 191 9.99 0.25 9.24
CA LEU A 191 11.02 -0.75 8.95
C LEU A 191 11.29 -0.73 7.44
N THR A 192 12.18 0.15 6.99
CA THR A 192 12.33 0.49 5.55
C THR A 192 12.77 -0.69 4.68
N ASP A 193 13.41 -1.71 5.26
CA ASP A 193 13.80 -2.96 4.60
C ASP A 193 12.62 -3.93 4.36
N SER A 194 11.50 -3.68 5.02
CA SER A 194 10.25 -4.43 4.94
C SER A 194 9.08 -3.56 4.47
N LEU A 195 9.36 -2.34 4.02
CA LEU A 195 8.44 -1.47 3.31
C LEU A 195 8.89 -1.39 1.86
N TYR A 196 7.96 -1.16 0.92
CA TYR A 196 8.30 -0.98 -0.48
C TYR A 196 7.54 0.18 -1.13
N ILE A 197 8.20 0.80 -2.10
CA ILE A 197 7.66 1.86 -2.95
C ILE A 197 7.23 1.28 -4.31
N ARG A 198 6.37 1.99 -5.04
CA ARG A 198 5.97 1.57 -6.39
C ARG A 198 7.03 2.00 -7.42
N ASP A 199 7.63 1.03 -8.11
CA ASP A 199 8.59 1.28 -9.19
C ASP A 199 7.98 1.01 -10.58
N GLY A 200 7.01 1.83 -10.99
CA GLY A 200 6.55 1.89 -12.39
C GLY A 200 6.11 0.57 -13.07
N GLY A 201 5.72 -0.46 -12.31
CA GLY A 201 5.35 -1.79 -12.83
C GLY A 201 6.33 -2.93 -12.51
N LYS A 202 7.51 -2.66 -11.93
CA LYS A 202 8.56 -3.66 -11.65
C LYS A 202 8.41 -4.43 -10.33
N GLY A 203 7.21 -4.46 -9.76
CA GLY A 203 6.93 -5.32 -8.59
C GLY A 203 7.45 -4.81 -7.25
N GLY A 204 7.72 -3.50 -7.10
CA GLY A 204 7.98 -2.85 -5.82
C GLY A 204 9.44 -2.88 -5.37
N THR A 205 10.01 -1.72 -5.03
CA THR A 205 11.41 -1.59 -4.56
C THR A 205 11.42 -1.37 -3.06
N PRO A 206 12.29 -2.03 -2.27
CA PRO A 206 12.39 -1.77 -0.84
C PRO A 206 12.62 -0.28 -0.57
N LEU A 207 11.87 0.31 0.36
CA LEU A 207 12.00 1.73 0.72
C LEU A 207 13.42 2.04 1.21
N LYS A 208 14.08 1.07 1.85
CA LYS A 208 15.49 1.17 2.22
C LYS A 208 16.36 1.54 1.04
N THR A 209 16.18 0.92 -0.13
CA THR A 209 16.98 1.21 -1.33
C THR A 209 16.80 2.66 -1.76
N GLU A 210 15.57 3.17 -1.70
CA GLU A 210 15.24 4.54 -2.08
C GLU A 210 15.86 5.58 -1.13
N LEU A 211 15.91 5.28 0.17
CA LEU A 211 16.43 6.19 1.19
C LEU A 211 17.93 6.02 1.43
N SER A 212 18.52 4.90 1.03
CA SER A 212 19.95 4.63 1.19
C SER A 212 20.76 5.58 0.31
N GLY A 213 21.72 6.28 0.89
CA GLY A 213 22.56 7.27 0.19
C GLY A 213 21.96 8.68 0.12
N ARG A 214 20.69 8.88 0.51
CA ARG A 214 20.12 10.22 0.64
C ARG A 214 20.65 10.93 1.90
N THR A 215 20.89 12.22 1.78
CA THR A 215 21.09 13.14 2.89
C THR A 215 19.79 13.30 3.69
N ASP A 216 19.88 13.82 4.91
CA ASP A 216 18.72 14.10 5.75
C ASP A 216 17.72 15.04 5.06
N GLN A 217 18.21 16.06 4.36
CA GLN A 217 17.35 17.02 3.65
C GLN A 217 16.63 16.36 2.46
N GLU A 218 17.29 15.46 1.74
CA GLU A 218 16.67 14.71 0.65
C GLU A 218 15.61 13.72 1.15
N ILE A 219 15.82 13.11 2.32
CA ILE A 219 14.81 12.27 2.98
C ILE A 219 13.61 13.11 3.39
N LEU A 220 13.81 14.27 4.02
CA LEU A 220 12.71 15.17 4.36
C LEU A 220 11.93 15.58 3.11
N HIS A 221 12.61 15.98 2.04
CA HIS A 221 11.94 16.36 0.80
C HIS A 221 11.18 15.18 0.17
N PHE A 222 11.74 13.97 0.22
CA PHE A 222 11.06 12.75 -0.21
C PHE A 222 9.77 12.52 0.59
N LEU A 223 9.83 12.61 1.92
CA LEU A 223 8.66 12.43 2.79
C LEU A 223 7.61 13.53 2.58
N GLU A 224 8.03 14.77 2.41
CA GLU A 224 7.13 15.89 2.11
C GLU A 224 6.30 15.61 0.86
N ARG A 225 6.97 15.18 -0.22
CA ARG A 225 6.33 14.94 -1.53
C ARG A 225 5.50 13.66 -1.59
N ASN A 226 5.94 12.60 -0.92
CA ASN A 226 5.37 11.27 -1.11
C ASN A 226 4.51 10.79 0.07
N TYR A 227 4.60 11.47 1.21
CA TYR A 227 3.91 11.06 2.43
C TYR A 227 3.04 12.19 3.00
N PHE A 228 3.52 13.44 3.03
CA PHE A 228 2.81 14.55 3.69
C PHE A 228 2.03 15.48 2.76
N ILE A 229 2.11 15.30 1.44
CA ILE A 229 1.29 16.08 0.50
C ILE A 229 -0.18 15.66 0.61
N GLU A 230 -1.08 16.63 0.53
CA GLU A 230 -2.53 16.47 0.82
C GLU A 230 -3.21 15.38 -0.04
N GLY A 231 -2.66 15.05 -1.22
CA GLY A 231 -3.14 13.97 -2.09
C GLY A 231 -2.48 12.59 -1.88
N ALA A 232 -1.31 12.50 -1.23
CA ALA A 232 -0.68 11.19 -0.98
C ALA A 232 -1.44 10.38 0.09
N LEU A 233 -2.14 11.06 0.98
CA LEU A 233 -2.89 10.47 2.09
C LEU A 233 -4.38 10.72 1.97
N GLY A 234 -5.08 9.91 1.19
CA GLY A 234 -6.55 9.95 1.14
C GLY A 234 -7.15 9.79 -0.24
N ASP A 235 -6.41 10.05 -1.30
CA ASP A 235 -6.93 9.88 -2.67
C ASP A 235 -6.90 8.42 -3.15
N GLN A 236 -6.31 7.50 -2.37
CA GLN A 236 -6.28 6.07 -2.72
C GLN A 236 -7.66 5.42 -2.62
N ASN A 237 -8.53 5.92 -1.73
CA ASN A 237 -9.89 5.45 -1.62
C ASN A 237 -10.86 6.52 -2.10
N TRP A 238 -10.99 6.66 -3.42
CA TRP A 238 -11.87 7.60 -4.11
C TRP A 238 -13.34 7.53 -3.68
N HIS A 239 -13.76 6.45 -3.01
CA HIS A 239 -15.10 6.31 -2.45
C HIS A 239 -15.31 7.06 -1.13
N THR A 240 -14.24 7.56 -0.52
CA THR A 240 -14.31 8.29 0.74
C THR A 240 -13.50 9.57 0.61
N GLU A 241 -14.16 10.72 0.57
CA GLU A 241 -13.52 12.03 0.70
C GLU A 241 -12.82 12.12 2.07
N ARG A 242 -11.59 11.62 2.15
CA ARG A 242 -10.78 11.63 3.37
C ARG A 242 -9.60 12.56 3.16
N TYR A 243 -9.85 13.85 3.26
CA TYR A 243 -8.77 14.83 3.39
C TYR A 243 -8.03 14.56 4.69
N ALA A 244 -6.85 13.94 4.61
CA ALA A 244 -5.98 13.76 5.75
C ALA A 244 -5.36 15.11 6.12
N ASN A 245 -6.12 15.99 6.78
CA ASN A 245 -5.51 17.18 7.31
C ASN A 245 -4.77 16.81 8.62
N PHE A 246 -3.44 16.80 8.55
CA PHE A 246 -2.61 16.65 9.74
C PHE A 246 -2.48 17.95 10.54
N LYS A 247 -3.46 18.86 10.44
CA LYS A 247 -3.42 20.17 11.10
C LYS A 247 -3.26 20.05 12.61
N ASN A 248 -3.74 18.94 13.19
CA ASN A 248 -3.65 18.66 14.61
C ASN A 248 -2.37 17.93 15.04
N PHE A 249 -1.48 17.59 14.11
CA PHE A 249 -0.24 16.86 14.38
C PHE A 249 1.03 17.70 14.17
N THR A 250 2.06 17.37 14.95
CA THR A 250 3.45 17.72 14.71
C THR A 250 4.26 16.42 14.64
N PHE A 251 4.86 16.14 13.50
CA PHE A 251 5.69 14.96 13.28
C PHE A 251 7.14 15.34 13.46
N LYS A 252 7.83 14.65 14.38
CA LYS A 252 9.30 14.71 14.47
C LYS A 252 9.84 13.52 13.69
N ILE A 253 10.71 13.79 12.74
CA ILE A 253 11.26 12.77 11.85
C ILE A 253 12.62 12.37 12.36
N PHE A 254 12.80 11.07 12.56
CA PHE A 254 14.04 10.45 12.98
C PHE A 254 14.53 9.50 11.89
N ARG A 255 15.85 9.48 11.71
CA ARG A 255 16.57 8.49 10.92
C ARG A 255 17.46 7.71 11.86
N ASP A 256 17.24 6.41 11.97
CA ASP A 256 18.02 5.51 12.82
C ASP A 256 18.18 6.06 14.26
N GLY A 257 17.09 6.65 14.80
CA GLY A 257 17.04 7.22 16.14
C GLY A 257 17.55 8.66 16.30
N ARG A 258 18.08 9.29 15.25
CA ARG A 258 18.51 10.71 15.26
C ARG A 258 17.45 11.61 14.63
N GLU A 259 17.05 12.70 15.30
CA GLU A 259 16.10 13.68 14.75
C GLU A 259 16.74 14.38 13.54
N ILE A 260 16.04 14.37 12.40
CA ILE A 260 16.49 14.98 11.15
C ILE A 260 15.61 16.16 10.73
N GLY A 261 14.39 16.27 11.24
CA GLY A 261 13.50 17.38 10.92
C GLY A 261 12.10 17.23 11.50
N LYS A 262 11.18 18.10 11.05
CA LYS A 262 9.79 18.11 11.53
C LYS A 262 8.79 18.56 10.46
N PHE A 263 7.57 18.05 10.55
CA PHE A 263 6.42 18.49 9.75
C PHE A 263 5.22 18.85 10.64
N GLY A 264 4.38 19.77 10.17
CA GLY A 264 3.18 20.21 10.90
C GLY A 264 3.47 21.13 12.08
N ARG A 265 2.38 21.61 12.71
CA ARG A 265 2.40 22.54 13.86
C ARG A 265 1.27 22.26 14.86
N GLY A 266 0.66 21.08 14.77
CA GLY A 266 -0.47 20.73 15.61
C GLY A 266 -0.07 20.30 17.02
N ARG A 267 -1.06 20.23 17.91
CA ARG A 267 -0.85 19.98 19.34
C ARG A 267 -0.40 18.55 19.67
N ARG A 268 -0.73 17.58 18.81
CA ARG A 268 -0.39 16.17 19.04
C ARG A 268 0.94 15.84 18.38
N SER A 269 1.93 15.42 19.17
CA SER A 269 3.24 15.04 18.62
C SER A 269 3.29 13.55 18.30
N VAL A 270 3.92 13.21 17.17
CA VAL A 270 4.27 11.83 16.77
C VAL A 270 5.76 11.80 16.42
N GLU A 271 6.50 10.87 17.00
CA GLU A 271 7.89 10.60 16.63
C GLU A 271 7.91 9.52 15.55
N MET A 272 8.36 9.84 14.35
CA MET A 272 8.42 8.91 13.21
C MET A 272 9.88 8.54 12.95
N ASN A 273 10.25 7.30 13.28
CA ASN A 273 11.59 6.78 13.10
C ASN A 273 11.66 5.88 11.85
N PHE A 274 12.48 6.27 10.88
CA PHE A 274 12.78 5.49 9.69
C PHE A 274 14.08 4.72 9.94
N VAL A 275 13.96 3.39 10.03
CA VAL A 275 15.09 2.49 10.26
C VAL A 275 15.65 2.07 8.90
N ILE A 276 16.75 2.68 8.49
CA ILE A 276 17.43 2.46 7.20
C ILE A 276 18.59 1.48 7.41
N GLU A 277 19.40 1.73 8.43
CA GLU A 277 20.46 0.82 8.83
C GLU A 277 19.88 -0.21 9.78
N SER A 278 20.10 -1.48 9.47
CA SER A 278 19.81 -2.55 10.42
C SER A 278 20.83 -2.36 11.53
N GLN A 279 20.44 -1.68 12.63
CA GLN A 279 21.24 -1.68 13.85
C GLN A 279 21.56 -3.17 14.14
N PRO A 280 22.85 -3.56 14.15
CA PRO A 280 23.24 -4.94 14.36
C PRO A 280 22.78 -5.47 15.72
#